data_AF-A0A935VW59-F1
#
_entry.id   AF-A0A935VW59-F1
#
_cell.length_a   1.000
_cell.length_b   1.000
_cell.length_c   1.000
_cell.angle_alpha   90.00
_cell.angle_beta   90.00
_cell.angle_gamma   90.00
#
_symmetry.space_group_name_H-M   'P 1'
#
loop_
_entity.id
_entity.type
_entity.pdbx_description
1 polymer ?
#
loop_
_entity_poly.entity_id
_entity_poly.type
_entity_poly.pdbx_seq_one_letter_code
_entity_poly.pdbx_strand_id
1 'polypeptide(L)'
;MTKTFNDKLRQILLLILIILLGWLFVGELYIFLPGLLGGITLYIVSRTLYFKFVFKRQWNKGGTALLFMLGYMVLIAIPVYFSVRLISPKINSLVNNQHEIMQGIKIASAKIEEYSGIKLLSEQNSTSFANKASAFIPKFLNSTATIVTNLIMMFFLLYYLLVNGREDRKIFKPDYSIKTPKYR
;
A
#
# COMPACT_ATOMS: atom_id res chain seq x y z
N MET A 1 40.41 38.44 -10.17
CA MET A 1 39.18 37.98 -10.87
C MET A 1 39.03 36.45 -10.94
N THR A 2 39.82 35.63 -10.21
CA THR A 2 39.78 34.15 -10.33
C THR A 2 38.84 33.44 -9.34
N LYS A 3 38.43 34.09 -8.23
CA LYS A 3 37.51 33.48 -7.26
C LYS A 3 36.13 33.19 -7.85
N THR A 4 35.61 34.07 -8.71
CA THR A 4 34.25 34.00 -9.25
C THR A 4 33.98 32.79 -10.15
N PHE A 5 34.99 32.30 -10.88
CA PHE A 5 34.82 31.15 -11.78
C PHE A 5 34.70 29.85 -10.98
N ASN A 6 35.55 29.67 -9.96
CA ASN A 6 35.54 28.45 -9.15
C ASN A 6 34.25 28.36 -8.30
N ASP A 7 33.77 29.50 -7.80
CA ASP A 7 32.50 29.56 -7.07
C ASP A 7 31.31 29.22 -7.98
N LYS A 8 31.29 29.74 -9.22
CA LYS A 8 30.28 29.39 -10.23
C LYS A 8 30.34 27.91 -10.61
N LEU A 9 31.54 27.35 -10.80
CA LEU A 9 31.73 25.93 -11.10
C LEU A 9 31.19 25.05 -9.96
N ARG A 10 31.55 25.39 -8.70
CA ARG A 10 31.06 24.69 -7.51
C ARG A 10 29.55 24.77 -7.37
N GLN A 11 28.95 25.94 -7.64
CA GLN A 11 27.51 26.13 -7.60
C GLN A 11 26.78 25.29 -8.65
N ILE A 12 27.31 25.22 -9.88
CA ILE A 12 26.76 24.38 -10.95
C ILE A 12 26.87 22.90 -10.58
N LEU A 13 28.01 22.47 -10.04
CA LEU A 13 28.24 21.09 -9.63
C LEU A 13 27.31 20.69 -8.47
N LEU A 14 27.09 21.59 -7.50
CA LEU A 14 26.12 21.41 -6.42
C LEU A 14 24.68 21.34 -6.95
N LEU A 15 24.31 22.17 -7.93
CA LEU A 15 22.99 22.13 -8.57
C LEU A 15 22.74 20.80 -9.27
N ILE A 16 23.72 20.32 -10.05
CA ILE A 16 23.64 19.01 -10.72
C ILE A 16 23.49 17.90 -9.68
N LEU A 17 24.26 17.95 -8.59
CA LEU A 17 24.18 16.97 -7.51
C LEU A 17 22.80 16.97 -6.84
N ILE A 18 22.23 18.14 -6.55
CA ILE A 18 20.89 18.26 -5.95
C ILE A 18 19.82 17.72 -6.91
N ILE A 19 19.91 18.02 -8.21
CA ILE A 19 18.96 17.51 -9.20
C ILE A 19 19.06 15.98 -9.30
N LEU A 20 20.29 15.44 -9.34
CA LEU A 20 20.53 13.99 -9.38
C LEU A 20 19.99 13.30 -8.12
N LEU A 21 20.25 13.87 -6.94
CA LEU A 21 19.69 13.37 -5.69
C LEU A 21 18.17 13.45 -5.70
N GLY A 22 17.59 14.56 -6.12
CA GLY A 22 16.14 14.74 -6.22
C GLY A 22 15.49 13.71 -7.14
N TRP A 23 16.08 13.45 -8.31
CA TRP A 23 15.64 12.41 -9.23
C TRP A 23 15.70 11.02 -8.59
N LEU A 24 16.82 10.70 -7.91
CA LEU A 24 16.98 9.43 -7.21
C LEU A 24 15.96 9.25 -6.10
N PHE A 25 15.71 10.30 -5.30
CA PHE A 25 14.68 10.30 -4.27
C PHE A 25 13.29 10.02 -4.84
N VAL A 26 12.89 10.69 -5.93
CA VAL A 26 11.56 10.46 -6.53
C VAL A 26 11.45 9.03 -7.08
N GLY A 27 12.52 8.51 -7.69
CA GLY A 27 12.56 7.13 -8.17
C GLY A 27 12.37 6.11 -7.05
N GLU A 28 13.09 6.27 -5.94
CA GLU A 28 12.99 5.37 -4.79
C GLU A 28 11.71 5.56 -3.98
N LEU A 29 11.15 6.78 -3.91
CA LEU A 29 9.91 7.05 -3.19
C LEU A 29 8.67 6.53 -3.93
N TYR A 30 8.75 6.33 -5.25
CA TYR A 30 7.63 5.84 -6.06
C TYR A 30 7.08 4.51 -5.52
N ILE A 31 7.95 3.61 -5.08
CA ILE A 31 7.55 2.30 -4.55
C ILE A 31 6.72 2.40 -3.25
N PHE A 32 6.81 3.53 -2.53
CA PHE A 32 6.08 3.79 -1.28
C PHE A 32 4.80 4.62 -1.46
N LEU A 33 4.55 5.15 -2.67
CA LEU A 33 3.32 5.90 -2.96
C LEU A 33 2.05 5.13 -2.64
N PRO A 34 1.92 3.81 -2.92
CA PRO A 34 0.73 3.05 -2.55
C PRO A 34 0.47 3.07 -1.04
N GLY A 35 1.51 2.91 -0.21
CA GLY A 35 1.41 2.99 1.24
C GLY A 35 1.00 4.38 1.73
N LEU A 36 1.62 5.43 1.19
CA LEU A 36 1.27 6.82 1.54
C LEU A 36 -0.20 7.14 1.19
N LEU A 37 -0.64 6.80 -0.03
CA LEU A 37 -2.02 7.02 -0.46
C LEU A 37 -3.00 6.23 0.41
N GLY A 38 -2.71 4.96 0.70
CA GLY A 38 -3.50 4.15 1.62
C GLY A 38 -3.65 4.80 3.00
N GLY A 39 -2.56 5.36 3.54
CA GLY A 39 -2.57 6.00 4.87
C GLY A 39 -3.45 7.26 4.88
N ILE A 40 -3.36 8.07 3.82
CA ILE A 40 -4.21 9.25 3.63
C ILE A 40 -5.68 8.85 3.48
N THR A 41 -5.99 7.83 2.68
CA THR A 41 -7.35 7.35 2.49
C THR A 41 -7.96 6.87 3.81
N LEU A 42 -7.24 6.01 4.55
CA LEU A 42 -7.69 5.54 5.86
C LEU A 42 -7.87 6.70 6.84
N TYR A 43 -6.99 7.71 6.82
CA TYR A 43 -7.16 8.91 7.64
C TYR A 43 -8.44 9.66 7.30
N ILE A 44 -8.70 9.93 6.01
CA ILE A 44 -9.91 10.65 5.58
C ILE A 44 -11.18 9.92 6.03
N VAL A 45 -11.22 8.59 5.87
CA VAL A 45 -12.37 7.78 6.28
C VAL A 45 -12.53 7.74 7.80
N SER A 46 -11.43 7.61 8.55
CA SER A 46 -11.49 7.43 10.01
C SER A 46 -11.55 8.72 10.83
N ARG A 47 -11.12 9.87 10.27
CA ARG A 47 -10.93 11.12 11.02
C ARG A 47 -12.13 11.52 11.88
N THR A 48 -13.34 11.41 11.33
CA THR A 48 -14.57 11.85 12.00
C THR A 48 -14.91 10.97 13.20
N LEU A 49 -14.75 9.65 13.03
CA LEU A 49 -14.96 8.68 14.11
C LEU A 49 -13.89 8.83 15.19
N TYR A 50 -12.62 8.94 14.79
CA TYR A 50 -11.49 9.13 15.70
C TYR A 50 -11.67 10.36 16.59
N PHE A 51 -11.95 11.54 16.01
CA PHE A 51 -12.15 12.76 16.80
C PHE A 51 -13.40 12.69 17.69
N LYS A 52 -14.44 11.96 17.29
CA LYS A 52 -15.60 11.68 18.16
C LYS A 52 -15.18 10.90 19.40
N PHE A 53 -14.34 9.86 19.26
CA PHE A 53 -13.84 9.09 20.41
C PHE A 53 -12.93 9.92 21.30
N VAL A 54 -12.00 10.68 20.73
CA VAL A 54 -11.06 11.50 21.49
C VAL A 54 -11.77 12.64 22.24
N PHE A 55 -12.61 13.45 21.59
CA PHE A 55 -13.18 14.65 22.23
C PHE A 55 -14.48 14.39 22.99
N LYS A 56 -15.39 13.56 22.45
CA LYS A 56 -16.65 13.29 23.14
C LYS A 56 -16.47 12.29 24.27
N ARG A 57 -15.54 11.34 24.12
CA ARG A 57 -15.30 10.26 25.08
C ARG A 57 -14.02 10.46 25.91
N GLN A 58 -13.25 11.54 25.67
CA GLN A 58 -12.04 11.90 26.41
C GLN A 58 -10.94 10.82 26.36
N TRP A 59 -10.85 10.07 25.27
CA TRP A 59 -9.80 9.05 25.11
C TRP A 59 -8.45 9.67 24.76
N ASN A 60 -7.36 9.00 25.15
CA ASN A 60 -6.02 9.44 24.79
C ASN A 60 -5.81 9.38 23.27
N LYS A 61 -5.18 10.42 22.70
CA LYS A 61 -4.96 10.55 21.25
C LYS A 61 -4.20 9.34 20.68
N GLY A 62 -3.06 8.99 21.31
CA GLY A 62 -2.24 7.85 20.89
C GLY A 62 -2.94 6.50 20.98
N GLY A 63 -3.61 6.20 22.11
CA GLY A 63 -4.30 4.92 22.30
C GLY A 63 -5.49 4.75 21.35
N THR A 64 -6.23 5.83 21.10
CA THR A 64 -7.30 5.81 20.10
C THR A 64 -6.73 5.59 18.70
N ALA A 65 -5.62 6.23 18.34
CA ALA A 65 -5.01 6.06 17.03
C ALA A 65 -4.50 4.62 16.82
N LEU A 66 -3.91 4.03 17.85
CA LEU A 66 -3.52 2.62 17.85
C LEU A 66 -4.73 1.69 17.69
N LEU A 67 -5.86 1.97 18.34
CA LEU A 67 -7.07 1.18 18.16
C LEU A 67 -7.54 1.18 16.70
N PHE A 68 -7.56 2.34 16.05
CA PHE A 68 -7.92 2.44 14.63
C PHE A 68 -6.90 1.71 13.75
N MET A 69 -5.60 1.87 14.01
CA MET A 69 -4.53 1.17 13.31
C MET A 69 -4.70 -0.35 13.40
N LEU A 70 -4.92 -0.90 14.60
CA LEU A 70 -5.17 -2.32 14.81
C LEU A 70 -6.48 -2.79 14.17
N GLY A 71 -7.54 -1.99 14.25
CA GLY A 71 -8.81 -2.28 13.60
C GLY A 71 -8.67 -2.44 12.10
N TYR A 72 -7.98 -1.52 11.43
CA TYR A 72 -7.70 -1.63 10.00
C TYR A 72 -6.72 -2.76 9.67
N MET A 73 -5.74 -3.03 10.53
CA MET A 73 -4.84 -4.16 10.37
C MET A 73 -5.61 -5.48 10.34
N VAL A 74 -6.54 -5.69 11.28
CA VAL A 74 -7.39 -6.88 11.30
C VAL A 74 -8.32 -6.94 10.08
N LEU A 75 -8.94 -5.80 9.73
CA LEU A 75 -9.84 -5.71 8.58
C LEU A 75 -9.15 -6.12 7.27
N ILE A 76 -7.89 -5.75 7.07
CA ILE A 76 -7.09 -6.12 5.90
C ILE A 76 -6.55 -7.55 6.04
N ALA A 77 -6.13 -7.96 7.24
CA ALA A 77 -5.56 -9.29 7.47
C ALA A 77 -6.56 -10.43 7.24
N ILE A 78 -7.85 -10.24 7.56
CA ILE A 78 -8.88 -11.25 7.38
C ILE A 78 -8.95 -11.77 5.92
N PRO A 79 -9.22 -10.94 4.90
CA PRO A 79 -9.31 -11.42 3.52
C PRO A 79 -7.98 -11.98 3.01
N VAL A 80 -6.85 -11.42 3.45
CA VAL A 80 -5.52 -11.91 3.09
C VAL A 80 -5.28 -13.31 3.65
N TYR A 81 -5.58 -13.52 4.93
CA TYR A 81 -5.43 -14.81 5.61
C TYR A 81 -6.27 -15.90 4.93
N PHE A 82 -7.54 -15.62 4.65
CA PHE A 82 -8.40 -16.56 3.93
C PHE A 82 -7.90 -16.85 2.52
N SER A 83 -7.44 -15.83 1.79
CA SER A 83 -6.89 -15.99 0.44
C SER A 83 -5.65 -16.90 0.45
N VAL A 84 -4.69 -16.64 1.35
CA VAL A 84 -3.50 -17.47 1.49
C VAL A 84 -3.89 -18.90 1.88
N ARG A 85 -4.76 -19.07 2.88
CA ARG A 85 -5.20 -20.39 3.33
C ARG A 85 -5.84 -21.23 2.21
N LEU A 86 -6.62 -20.59 1.33
CA LEU A 86 -7.31 -21.27 0.23
C LEU A 86 -6.36 -21.60 -0.93
N ILE A 87 -5.39 -20.73 -1.21
CA ILE A 87 -4.52 -20.83 -2.38
C ILE A 87 -3.26 -21.67 -2.09
N SER A 88 -2.72 -21.62 -0.87
CA SER A 88 -1.46 -22.29 -0.50
C SER A 88 -1.38 -23.77 -0.90
N PRO A 89 -2.40 -24.62 -0.67
CA PRO A 89 -2.31 -26.04 -1.07
C PRO A 89 -2.17 -26.21 -2.58
N LYS A 90 -2.87 -25.39 -3.38
CA LYS A 90 -2.83 -25.45 -4.84
C LYS A 90 -1.49 -24.96 -5.38
N ILE A 91 -0.91 -23.91 -4.78
CA ILE A 91 0.43 -23.44 -5.18
C ILE A 91 1.49 -24.47 -4.83
N ASN A 92 1.42 -25.10 -3.66
CA ASN A 92 2.38 -26.12 -3.27
C ASN A 92 2.32 -27.36 -4.17
N SER A 93 1.14 -27.80 -4.62
CA SER A 93 1.05 -28.93 -5.55
C SER A 93 1.63 -28.58 -6.92
N LEU A 94 1.32 -27.38 -7.42
CA LEU A 94 1.84 -26.87 -8.70
C LEU A 94 3.37 -26.72 -8.70
N VAL A 95 3.96 -26.10 -7.67
CA VAL A 95 5.42 -25.88 -7.61
C VAL A 95 6.21 -27.20 -7.57
N ASN A 96 5.67 -28.23 -6.93
CA ASN A 96 6.36 -29.51 -6.78
C ASN A 96 6.12 -30.48 -7.95
N ASN A 97 5.09 -30.26 -8.78
CA ASN A 97 4.73 -31.13 -9.90
C ASN A 97 4.58 -30.35 -11.22
N GLN A 98 5.61 -30.39 -12.08
CA GLN A 98 5.59 -29.79 -13.41
C GLN A 98 4.44 -30.30 -14.29
N HIS A 99 3.99 -31.55 -14.06
CA HIS A 99 2.84 -32.13 -14.74
C HIS A 99 1.52 -31.44 -14.37
N GLU A 100 1.32 -31.07 -13.11
CA GLU A 100 0.11 -30.36 -12.66
C GLU A 100 0.04 -28.94 -13.24
N ILE A 101 1.17 -28.25 -13.35
CA ILE A 101 1.25 -26.95 -14.03
C ILE A 101 0.80 -27.08 -15.48
N MET A 102 1.33 -28.08 -16.19
CA MET A 102 0.97 -28.34 -17.58
C MET A 102 -0.53 -28.67 -17.73
N GLN A 103 -1.09 -29.46 -16.82
CA GLN A 103 -2.51 -29.82 -16.83
C GLN A 103 -3.39 -28.60 -16.53
N GLY A 104 -3.05 -27.77 -15.54
CA GLY A 104 -3.79 -26.55 -15.23
C GLY A 104 -3.81 -25.56 -16.41
N ILE A 105 -2.66 -25.41 -17.08
CA ILE A 105 -2.54 -24.58 -18.29
C ILE A 105 -3.41 -25.13 -19.43
N LYS A 106 -3.41 -26.45 -19.66
CA LYS A 106 -4.28 -27.09 -20.65
C LYS A 106 -5.77 -26.88 -20.36
N ILE A 107 -6.20 -27.02 -19.11
CA ILE A 107 -7.60 -26.77 -18.71
C ILE A 107 -7.99 -25.31 -18.92
N ALA A 108 -7.12 -24.37 -18.54
CA ALA A 108 -7.36 -22.95 -18.76
C ALA A 108 -7.44 -22.59 -20.25
N SER A 109 -6.54 -23.13 -21.07
CA SER A 109 -6.56 -22.94 -22.52
C SER A 109 -7.81 -23.52 -23.16
N ALA A 110 -8.23 -24.73 -22.76
CA ALA A 110 -9.43 -25.36 -23.30
C ALA A 110 -10.68 -24.52 -23.01
N LYS A 111 -10.81 -23.97 -21.79
CA LYS A 111 -11.89 -23.03 -21.46
C LYS A 111 -11.85 -21.77 -22.31
N ILE A 112 -10.67 -21.19 -22.50
CA ILE A 112 -10.55 -19.97 -23.31
C ILE A 112 -10.88 -20.27 -24.78
N GLU A 113 -10.43 -21.40 -25.31
CA GLU A 113 -10.76 -21.86 -26.67
C GLU A 113 -12.27 -22.09 -26.83
N GLU A 114 -12.94 -22.66 -25.83
CA GLU A 114 -14.40 -22.85 -25.82
C GLU A 114 -15.16 -21.50 -25.88
N TYR A 115 -14.71 -20.48 -25.15
CA TYR A 115 -15.37 -19.18 -25.12
C TYR A 115 -14.99 -18.23 -26.26
N SER A 116 -13.78 -18.37 -26.84
CA SER A 116 -13.23 -17.40 -27.80
C SER A 116 -12.91 -17.99 -29.17
N GLY A 117 -12.90 -19.31 -29.32
CA GLY A 117 -12.46 -20.01 -30.53
C GLY A 117 -10.94 -19.93 -30.80
N ILE A 118 -10.18 -19.30 -29.90
CA ILE A 118 -8.74 -19.07 -30.06
C ILE A 118 -7.95 -20.18 -29.36
N LYS A 119 -7.14 -20.90 -30.12
CA LYS A 119 -6.25 -21.94 -29.60
C LYS A 119 -4.97 -21.32 -29.02
N LEU A 120 -4.93 -21.16 -27.69
CA LEU A 120 -3.81 -20.50 -27.00
C LEU A 120 -2.57 -21.39 -26.84
N LEU A 121 -2.75 -22.71 -26.73
CA LEU A 121 -1.65 -23.66 -26.59
C LEU A 121 -1.43 -24.45 -27.88
N SER A 122 -0.25 -24.30 -28.46
CA SER A 122 0.30 -25.22 -29.45
C SER A 122 1.28 -26.18 -28.78
N GLU A 123 1.54 -27.33 -29.42
CA GLU A 123 2.55 -28.29 -28.94
C GLU A 123 3.94 -27.64 -28.76
N GLN A 124 4.26 -26.67 -29.60
CA GLN A 124 5.55 -25.98 -29.59
C GLN A 124 5.69 -24.96 -28.42
N ASN A 125 4.58 -24.45 -27.89
CA ASN A 125 4.59 -23.30 -26.95
C ASN A 125 4.27 -23.70 -25.51
N SER A 126 3.77 -24.92 -25.29
CA SER A 126 3.25 -25.40 -24.01
C SER A 126 4.33 -25.41 -22.91
N THR A 127 5.55 -25.83 -23.22
CA THR A 127 6.68 -25.84 -22.28
C THR A 127 7.12 -24.43 -21.89
N SER A 128 7.15 -23.50 -22.85
CA SER A 128 7.51 -22.09 -22.61
C SER A 128 6.49 -21.39 -21.70
N PHE A 129 5.20 -21.69 -21.86
CA PHE A 129 4.15 -21.19 -20.97
C PHE A 129 4.27 -21.76 -19.55
N ALA A 130 4.50 -23.08 -19.44
CA ALA A 130 4.72 -23.72 -18.14
C ALA A 130 5.92 -23.09 -17.41
N ASN A 131 7.04 -22.87 -18.09
CA ASN A 131 8.22 -22.24 -17.51
C ASN A 131 7.96 -20.79 -17.03
N LYS A 132 7.19 -19.99 -17.80
CA LYS A 132 6.79 -18.64 -17.37
C LYS A 132 5.87 -18.66 -16.15
N ALA A 133 4.92 -19.59 -16.11
CA ALA A 133 4.03 -19.76 -14.96
C ALA A 133 4.80 -20.17 -13.70
N SER A 134 5.71 -21.13 -13.82
CA SER A 134 6.59 -21.55 -12.71
C SER A 134 7.48 -20.41 -12.22
N ALA A 135 8.00 -19.56 -13.11
CA ALA A 135 8.82 -18.42 -12.73
C ALA A 135 8.04 -17.25 -12.10
N PHE A 136 6.72 -17.18 -12.33
CA PHE A 136 5.87 -16.13 -11.79
C PHE A 136 5.58 -16.33 -10.29
N ILE A 137 5.34 -17.57 -9.85
CA ILE A 137 5.04 -17.90 -8.46
C ILE A 137 6.10 -17.33 -7.48
N PRO A 138 7.41 -17.63 -7.63
CA PRO A 138 8.42 -17.10 -6.73
C PRO A 138 8.60 -15.58 -6.88
N LYS A 139 8.41 -15.00 -8.08
CA LYS A 139 8.45 -13.53 -8.25
C LYS A 139 7.33 -12.84 -7.48
N PHE A 140 6.11 -13.38 -7.55
CA PHE A 140 4.97 -12.87 -6.79
C PHE A 140 5.22 -12.95 -5.28
N LEU A 141 5.79 -14.06 -4.81
CA LEU A 141 6.20 -14.21 -3.41
C LEU A 141 7.29 -13.18 -3.03
N ASN A 142 8.30 -12.96 -3.87
CA ASN A 142 9.30 -11.92 -3.59
C ASN A 142 8.69 -10.50 -3.51
N SER A 143 7.61 -10.22 -4.26
CA SER A 143 6.88 -8.95 -4.15
C SER A 143 6.17 -8.75 -2.81
N THR A 144 5.98 -9.79 -1.97
CA THR A 144 5.38 -9.58 -0.63
C THR A 144 6.23 -8.69 0.27
N ALA A 145 7.55 -8.66 0.12
CA ALA A 145 8.40 -7.73 0.87
C ALA A 145 7.99 -6.27 0.59
N THR A 146 7.77 -5.91 -0.67
CA THR A 146 7.29 -4.58 -1.08
C THR A 146 5.91 -4.25 -0.51
N ILE A 147 5.01 -5.23 -0.48
CA ILE A 147 3.67 -5.06 0.08
C ILE A 147 3.75 -4.80 1.59
N VAL A 148 4.55 -5.58 2.32
CA VAL A 148 4.73 -5.42 3.77
C VAL A 148 5.30 -4.04 4.09
N THR A 149 6.32 -3.60 3.36
CA THR A 149 6.88 -2.26 3.59
C THR A 149 5.87 -1.14 3.29
N ASN A 150 5.05 -1.28 2.25
CA ASN A 150 3.96 -0.35 1.97
C ASN A 150 2.89 -0.33 3.08
N LEU A 151 2.55 -1.49 3.67
CA LEU A 151 1.63 -1.56 4.81
C LEU A 151 2.20 -0.86 6.05
N ILE A 152 3.49 -1.04 6.33
CA ILE A 152 4.16 -0.33 7.44
C ILE A 152 4.06 1.18 7.23
N MET A 153 4.41 1.67 6.03
CA MET A 153 4.30 3.10 5.69
C MET A 153 2.87 3.62 5.81
N MET A 154 1.89 2.85 5.33
CA MET A 154 0.47 3.18 5.43
C MET A 154 0.02 3.38 6.86
N PHE A 155 0.31 2.41 7.74
CA PHE A 155 -0.12 2.48 9.13
C PHE A 155 0.66 3.52 9.94
N PHE A 156 1.96 3.68 9.66
CA PHE A 156 2.76 4.75 10.25
C PHE A 156 2.19 6.13 9.91
N LEU A 157 1.87 6.37 8.64
CA LEU A 157 1.29 7.63 8.20
C LEU A 157 -0.10 7.85 8.80
N LEU A 158 -0.95 6.82 8.81
CA LEU A 158 -2.27 6.88 9.45
C LEU A 158 -2.17 7.30 10.91
N TYR A 159 -1.28 6.65 11.67
CA TYR A 159 -1.05 6.98 13.08
C TYR A 159 -0.59 8.44 13.23
N TYR A 160 0.41 8.85 12.46
CA TYR A 160 0.94 10.21 12.51
C TYR A 160 -0.15 11.25 12.20
N LEU A 161 -0.96 11.02 11.16
CA LEU A 161 -2.03 11.92 10.74
C LEU A 161 -3.19 11.97 11.75
N LEU A 162 -3.55 10.87 12.41
CA LEU A 162 -4.59 10.88 13.44
C LEU A 162 -4.13 11.58 14.72
N VAL A 163 -2.87 11.36 15.14
CA VAL A 163 -2.35 11.95 16.38
C VAL A 163 -2.04 13.44 16.22
N ASN A 164 -1.42 13.83 15.10
CA ASN A 164 -0.97 15.20 14.85
C ASN A 164 -1.88 16.00 13.89
N GLY A 165 -2.92 15.37 13.35
CA GLY A 165 -3.86 16.00 12.44
C GLY A 165 -4.54 17.22 13.06
N ARG A 166 -4.69 18.27 12.26
CA ARG A 166 -5.35 19.51 12.73
C ARG A 166 -6.80 19.21 13.06
N GLU A 167 -7.19 19.66 14.25
CA GLU A 167 -8.54 19.56 14.75
C GLU A 167 -9.41 20.54 13.96
N ASP A 168 -10.27 20.04 13.07
CA ASP A 168 -11.32 20.85 12.45
C ASP A 168 -12.41 21.11 13.51
N ARG A 169 -12.09 21.87 14.57
CA ARG A 169 -12.99 22.23 15.67
C ARG A 169 -14.28 22.91 15.19
N LYS A 170 -14.27 23.44 13.95
CA LYS A 170 -15.43 24.07 13.31
C LYS A 170 -16.52 23.08 12.88
N ILE A 171 -16.16 21.83 12.57
CA ILE A 171 -17.14 20.79 12.18
C ILE A 171 -17.83 20.19 13.42
N PHE A 172 -17.17 20.26 14.58
CA PHE A 172 -17.63 19.65 15.84
C PHE A 172 -18.19 20.64 16.87
N LYS A 173 -18.40 21.91 16.49
CA LYS A 173 -19.29 22.81 17.23
C LYS A 173 -20.69 22.66 16.64
N PRO A 174 -21.60 21.84 17.20
CA PRO A 174 -23.01 22.18 17.05
C PRO A 174 -23.16 23.58 17.64
N ASP A 175 -23.93 24.42 16.97
CA ASP A 175 -24.20 25.80 17.37
C ASP A 175 -24.66 25.83 18.85
N TYR A 176 -23.74 26.16 19.76
CA TYR A 176 -24.07 26.50 21.13
C TYR A 176 -24.37 28.00 21.19
N SER A 177 -25.46 28.37 20.53
CA SER A 177 -26.20 29.59 20.77
C SER A 177 -27.06 29.47 22.03
N ILE A 178 -26.48 29.05 23.17
CA ILE A 178 -27.20 29.09 24.47
C ILE A 178 -26.27 29.60 25.58
N LYS A 179 -26.46 30.91 25.84
CA LYS A 179 -26.30 31.68 27.09
C LYS A 179 -25.18 31.25 28.05
N THR A 180 -24.15 32.09 28.11
CA THR A 180 -23.28 32.22 29.28
C THR A 180 -24.10 32.56 30.53
N PRO A 181 -23.97 31.83 31.66
CA PRO A 181 -24.37 32.40 32.93
C PRO A 181 -23.29 33.39 33.35
N LYS A 182 -23.70 34.65 33.53
CA LYS A 182 -22.94 35.67 34.26
C LYS A 182 -22.58 35.09 35.63
N TYR A 183 -21.30 34.89 35.89
CA TYR A 183 -20.81 34.86 37.26
C TYR A 183 -20.63 36.32 37.71
N ARG A 184 -21.38 36.68 38.75
CA ARG A 184 -21.20 37.89 39.55
C ARG A 184 -19.90 37.82 40.31
#